data_AF-A0A7S3SVA2-F1
#
_entry.id   AF-A0A7S3SVA2-F1
#
_cell.length_a   1.000
_cell.length_b   1.000
_cell.length_c   1.000
_cell.angle_alpha   90.00
_cell.angle_beta   90.00
_cell.angle_gamma   90.00
#
_symmetry.space_group_name_H-M   'P 1'
#
loop_
_entity.id
_entity.type
_entity.pdbx_description
1 polymer ?
#
loop_
_entity_poly.entity_id
_entity_poly.type
_entity_poly.pdbx_seq_one_letter_code
_entity_poly.pdbx_strand_id
1 'polypeptide(L)'
;MSSVHADGEKKKVVVLGSGWGALSFVRKLDPREYSVTVISPRPFFFYTPLLVGSTTGVVSPGAIIEPVRDVTEVDYLRTECTDVDLKNKKITCGGGEVTLDYDHLVVAVGAQPNTFGIPGVDKHAHFMKEMEHGRAVRKDLLDKIEMADVALAAGKMDEVKRLVHFVVVGGGPTGVEFCGELSDFISQDLKRRYPKIAD
;
A
#
# COMPACT_ATOMS: atom_id res chain seq x y z
N MET A 1 4.17 46.37 -8.05
CA MET A 1 4.85 46.54 -9.36
C MET A 1 4.56 45.31 -10.18
N SER A 2 3.96 45.51 -11.35
CA SER A 2 3.39 44.49 -12.23
C SER A 2 4.41 43.49 -12.74
N SER A 3 4.05 42.20 -12.74
CA SER A 3 4.49 41.27 -13.77
C SER A 3 3.27 40.67 -14.45
N VAL A 4 3.05 41.15 -15.66
CA VAL A 4 2.28 40.48 -16.72
C VAL A 4 2.75 39.04 -16.80
N HIS A 5 1.88 38.06 -16.52
CA HIS A 5 2.15 36.68 -16.92
C HIS A 5 1.47 36.42 -18.25
N ALA A 6 2.30 35.98 -19.19
CA ALA A 6 1.98 35.77 -20.59
C ALA A 6 0.87 34.74 -20.79
N ASP A 7 0.10 35.03 -21.82
CA ASP A 7 -1.06 34.36 -22.39
C ASP A 7 -0.69 32.98 -23.00
N GLY A 8 -0.23 32.05 -22.17
CA GLY A 8 0.05 30.66 -22.57
C GLY A 8 -0.71 29.68 -21.68
N GLU A 9 -1.62 28.89 -22.26
CA GLU A 9 -2.30 27.80 -21.55
C GLU A 9 -1.28 26.88 -20.88
N LYS A 10 -1.45 26.62 -19.58
CA LYS A 10 -0.64 25.64 -18.84
C LYS A 10 -0.76 24.27 -19.51
N LYS A 11 0.35 23.54 -19.63
CA LYS A 11 0.31 22.18 -20.18
C LYS A 11 -0.40 21.23 -19.24
N LYS A 12 -1.30 20.40 -19.78
CA LYS A 12 -2.09 19.41 -19.02
C LYS A 12 -1.24 18.16 -18.77
N VAL A 13 -0.95 17.89 -17.51
CA VAL A 13 -0.22 16.70 -17.07
C VAL A 13 -1.15 15.81 -16.29
N VAL A 14 -1.36 14.59 -16.77
CA VAL A 14 -2.11 13.58 -16.02
C VAL A 14 -1.14 12.57 -15.43
N VAL A 15 -1.24 12.34 -14.12
CA VAL A 15 -0.40 11.41 -13.36
C VAL A 15 -1.26 10.26 -12.85
N LEU A 16 -0.97 9.04 -13.28
CA LEU A 16 -1.64 7.82 -12.82
C LEU A 16 -0.88 7.22 -11.64
N GLY A 17 -1.56 7.08 -10.51
CA GLY A 17 -1.03 6.54 -9.26
C GLY A 17 -0.73 7.61 -8.21
N SER A 18 -0.63 7.18 -6.96
CA SER A 18 -0.28 8.01 -5.78
C SER A 18 0.88 7.41 -4.98
N GLY A 19 1.76 6.66 -5.65
CA GLY A 19 2.93 6.04 -5.04
C GLY A 19 4.20 6.90 -5.14
N TRP A 20 5.34 6.27 -4.84
CA TRP A 20 6.67 6.88 -4.90
C TRP A 20 6.93 7.67 -6.19
N GLY A 21 6.70 7.07 -7.35
CA GLY A 21 6.95 7.72 -8.64
C GLY A 21 6.06 8.94 -8.85
N ALA A 22 4.76 8.80 -8.60
CA ALA A 22 3.79 9.86 -8.82
C ALA A 22 4.09 11.09 -7.96
N LEU A 23 4.21 10.92 -6.65
CA LEU A 23 4.35 12.07 -5.75
C LEU A 23 5.75 12.66 -5.73
N SER A 24 6.79 11.85 -5.96
CA SER A 24 8.14 12.40 -6.18
C SER A 24 8.23 13.25 -7.43
N PHE A 25 7.44 12.91 -8.46
CA PHE A 25 7.34 13.69 -9.70
C PHE A 25 6.53 14.97 -9.48
N VAL A 26 5.31 14.87 -8.94
CA VAL A 26 4.41 16.01 -8.73
C VAL A 26 5.07 17.09 -7.86
N ARG A 27 5.78 16.71 -6.79
CA ARG A 27 6.50 17.64 -5.89
C ARG A 27 7.56 18.52 -6.57
N LYS A 28 8.02 18.14 -7.76
CA LYS A 28 9.09 18.86 -8.49
C LYS A 28 8.57 19.65 -9.68
N LEU A 29 7.27 19.58 -9.97
CA LEU A 29 6.67 20.34 -11.06
C LEU A 29 6.43 21.79 -10.66
N ASP A 30 6.66 22.71 -11.59
CA ASP A 30 6.30 24.11 -11.40
C ASP A 30 4.78 24.29 -11.67
N PRO A 31 3.97 24.64 -10.66
CA PRO A 31 2.53 24.82 -10.84
C PRO A 31 2.18 26.02 -11.73
N ARG A 32 3.15 26.88 -12.09
CA ARG A 32 2.97 27.99 -13.03
C ARG A 32 3.00 27.52 -14.48
N GLU A 33 3.71 26.43 -14.79
CA GLU A 33 3.85 25.90 -16.15
C GLU A 33 2.85 24.77 -16.47
N TYR A 34 2.45 24.01 -15.45
CA TYR A 34 1.64 22.80 -15.62
C TYR A 34 0.33 22.85 -14.84
N SER A 35 -0.73 22.35 -15.46
CA SER A 35 -1.99 21.98 -14.79
C SER A 35 -1.94 20.47 -14.58
N VAL A 36 -1.89 20.03 -13.33
CA VAL A 36 -1.64 18.64 -12.96
C VAL A 36 -2.90 18.01 -12.38
N THR A 37 -3.30 16.86 -12.91
CA THR A 37 -4.35 16.02 -12.35
C THR A 37 -3.80 14.65 -11.98
N VAL A 38 -3.89 14.30 -10.69
CA VAL A 38 -3.53 12.98 -10.17
C VAL A 38 -4.76 12.09 -10.14
N ILE A 39 -4.65 10.90 -10.73
CA ILE A 39 -5.69 9.86 -10.74
C ILE A 39 -5.19 8.66 -9.96
N SER A 40 -5.86 8.29 -8.87
CA SER A 40 -5.54 7.07 -8.13
C SER A 40 -6.75 6.60 -7.33
N PRO A 41 -6.99 5.29 -7.19
CA PRO A 41 -8.02 4.80 -6.26
C PRO A 41 -7.64 5.03 -4.79
N ARG A 42 -6.34 5.23 -4.52
CA ARG A 42 -5.77 5.41 -3.17
C ARG A 42 -5.52 6.90 -2.87
N PRO A 43 -6.22 7.50 -1.87
CA PRO A 43 -6.16 8.93 -1.58
C PRO A 43 -4.95 9.40 -0.77
N PHE A 44 -3.96 8.54 -0.60
CA PHE A 44 -2.75 8.84 0.15
C PHE A 44 -1.53 8.18 -0.50
N PHE A 45 -0.39 8.84 -0.34
CA PHE A 45 0.91 8.19 -0.30
C PHE A 45 0.99 7.30 0.93
N PHE A 46 1.76 6.22 0.84
CA PHE A 46 2.29 5.62 2.05
C PHE A 46 3.73 5.16 1.85
N TYR A 47 4.50 5.26 2.92
CA TYR A 47 5.90 4.91 2.96
C TYR A 47 6.05 3.38 3.04
N THR A 48 6.08 2.75 1.87
CA THR A 48 6.10 1.28 1.73
C THR A 48 7.17 0.55 2.56
N PRO A 49 8.40 1.10 2.80
CA PRO A 49 9.39 0.41 3.62
C PRO A 49 8.95 0.17 5.07
N LEU A 50 8.04 0.97 5.63
CA LEU A 50 7.55 0.81 7.00
C LEU A 50 6.24 0.01 7.10
N LEU A 51 5.75 -0.56 5.99
CA LEU A 51 4.54 -1.36 5.99
C LEU A 51 4.66 -2.58 6.92
N VAL A 52 5.82 -3.24 6.93
CA VAL A 52 6.09 -4.41 7.78
C VAL A 52 5.95 -4.11 9.26
N GLY A 53 6.45 -2.98 9.74
CA GLY A 53 6.31 -2.56 11.15
C GLY A 53 4.86 -2.28 11.56
N SER A 54 3.94 -2.07 10.61
CA SER A 54 2.52 -1.93 10.92
C SER A 54 1.81 -3.25 11.26
N THR A 55 2.41 -4.38 10.87
CA THR A 55 1.83 -5.73 11.08
C THR A 55 1.93 -6.17 12.53
N THR A 56 3.06 -5.85 13.17
CA THR A 56 3.40 -6.15 14.58
C THR A 56 3.07 -5.00 15.52
N GLY A 57 2.82 -3.81 14.97
CA GLY A 57 2.34 -2.64 15.71
C GLY A 57 3.47 -1.73 16.20
N VAL A 58 4.68 -1.94 15.71
CA VAL A 58 5.83 -1.06 15.91
C VAL A 58 5.55 0.33 15.33
N VAL A 59 4.83 0.40 14.21
CA VAL A 59 4.45 1.65 13.57
C VAL A 59 2.93 1.72 13.38
N SER A 60 2.34 2.86 13.72
CA SER A 60 0.91 3.07 13.47
C SER A 60 0.66 3.34 11.98
N PRO A 61 -0.45 2.85 11.40
CA PRO A 61 -0.81 3.14 10.01
C PRO A 61 -0.82 4.62 9.66
N GLY A 62 -1.24 5.49 10.59
CA GLY A 62 -1.27 6.94 10.40
C GLY A 62 0.11 7.59 10.28
N ALA A 63 1.14 6.98 10.87
CA ALA A 63 2.50 7.53 10.86
C ALA A 63 3.24 7.34 9.52
N ILE A 64 2.69 6.51 8.62
CA ILE A 64 3.34 6.17 7.34
C ILE A 64 2.53 6.61 6.13
N ILE A 65 1.49 7.42 6.31
CA ILE A 65 0.64 7.93 5.22
C ILE A 65 0.74 9.43 5.08
N GLU A 66 0.51 9.92 3.87
CA GLU A 66 0.39 11.35 3.57
C GLU A 66 -0.73 11.53 2.54
N PRO A 67 -1.82 12.25 2.86
CA PRO A 67 -2.91 12.48 1.92
C PRO A 67 -2.42 13.16 0.64
N VAL A 68 -2.89 12.70 -0.53
CA VAL A 68 -2.46 13.27 -1.82
C VAL A 68 -2.74 14.77 -1.91
N ARG A 69 -3.86 15.20 -1.30
CA ARG A 69 -4.29 16.61 -1.28
C ARG A 69 -3.40 17.53 -0.45
N ASP A 70 -2.58 16.97 0.45
CA ASP A 70 -1.69 17.75 1.30
C ASP A 70 -0.32 18.00 0.63
N VAL A 71 -0.01 17.23 -0.43
CA VAL A 71 1.29 17.26 -1.09
C VAL A 71 1.50 18.56 -1.88
N THR A 72 0.46 19.03 -2.58
CA THR A 72 0.44 20.23 -3.43
C THR A 72 -1.01 20.60 -3.76
N GLU A 73 -1.28 21.85 -4.16
CA GLU A 73 -2.56 22.29 -4.74
C GLU A 73 -2.79 21.71 -6.16
N VAL A 74 -2.82 20.38 -6.28
CA VAL A 74 -3.10 19.68 -7.55
C VAL A 74 -4.49 19.07 -7.52
N ASP A 75 -5.09 18.99 -8.70
CA ASP A 75 -6.36 18.29 -8.85
C ASP A 75 -6.15 16.81 -8.58
N TYR A 76 -7.01 16.23 -7.74
CA TYR A 76 -6.97 14.81 -7.42
C TYR A 76 -8.35 14.20 -7.58
N LEU A 77 -8.43 13.16 -8.42
CA LEU A 77 -9.61 12.33 -8.59
C LEU A 77 -9.36 10.95 -8.01
N ARG A 78 -10.21 10.57 -7.05
CA ARG A 78 -10.19 9.23 -6.48
C ARG A 78 -10.92 8.26 -7.40
N THR A 79 -10.19 7.73 -8.37
CA THR A 79 -10.71 6.76 -9.33
C THR A 79 -9.56 5.96 -9.95
N GLU A 80 -9.88 4.90 -10.67
CA GLU A 80 -8.93 4.08 -11.40
C GLU A 80 -8.99 4.40 -12.90
N CYS A 81 -7.83 4.48 -13.54
CA CYS A 81 -7.72 4.59 -14.99
C CYS A 81 -7.81 3.19 -15.61
N THR A 82 -8.78 3.00 -16.50
CA THR A 82 -9.09 1.70 -17.12
C THR A 82 -8.63 1.62 -18.57
N ASP A 83 -8.43 2.76 -19.24
CA ASP A 83 -7.97 2.78 -20.63
C ASP A 83 -7.12 4.03 -20.94
N VAL A 84 -6.16 3.86 -21.85
CA VAL A 84 -5.26 4.92 -22.32
C VAL A 84 -5.22 4.93 -23.85
N ASP A 85 -5.81 5.97 -24.44
CA ASP A 85 -5.75 6.23 -25.87
C ASP A 85 -4.54 7.13 -26.20
N LEU A 86 -3.45 6.48 -26.61
CA LEU A 86 -2.21 7.16 -26.98
C LEU A 86 -2.33 7.99 -28.27
N LYS A 87 -3.28 7.65 -29.16
CA LYS A 87 -3.45 8.32 -30.46
C LYS A 87 -4.17 9.64 -30.27
N ASN A 88 -5.27 9.64 -29.51
CA ASN A 88 -6.07 10.82 -29.24
C ASN A 88 -5.65 11.54 -27.96
N LYS A 89 -4.65 11.01 -27.24
CA LYS A 89 -4.13 11.54 -25.97
C LYS A 89 -5.21 11.72 -24.90
N LYS A 90 -5.98 10.66 -24.70
CA LYS A 90 -7.07 10.61 -23.72
C LYS A 90 -6.86 9.46 -22.75
N ILE A 91 -7.33 9.63 -21.52
CA ILE A 91 -7.51 8.53 -20.58
C ILE A 91 -8.98 8.39 -20.23
N THR A 92 -9.38 7.17 -19.90
CA THR A 92 -10.71 6.86 -19.38
C THR A 92 -10.59 6.24 -18.00
N CYS A 93 -11.36 6.78 -17.05
CA CYS A 93 -11.32 6.41 -15.65
C CYS A 93 -12.72 6.10 -15.11
N GLY A 94 -12.78 5.45 -13.95
CA GLY A 94 -14.03 5.19 -13.23
C GLY A 94 -14.99 4.30 -14.01
N GLY A 95 -14.47 3.38 -14.82
CA GLY A 95 -15.30 2.52 -15.66
C GLY A 95 -16.02 3.25 -16.81
N GLY A 96 -15.52 4.42 -17.23
CA GLY A 96 -16.09 5.20 -18.34
C GLY A 96 -16.69 6.54 -17.96
N GLU A 97 -16.83 6.84 -16.67
CA GLU A 97 -17.47 8.06 -16.18
C GLU A 97 -16.65 9.33 -16.43
N VAL A 98 -15.32 9.20 -16.46
CA VAL A 98 -14.40 10.34 -16.58
C VAL A 98 -13.49 10.11 -17.77
N THR A 99 -13.46 11.07 -18.70
CA THR A 99 -12.48 11.11 -19.80
C THR A 99 -11.70 12.41 -19.71
N LEU A 100 -10.38 12.32 -19.72
CA LEU A 100 -9.47 13.47 -19.63
C LEU A 100 -8.49 13.48 -20.79
N ASP A 101 -8.34 14.65 -21.42
CA ASP A 101 -7.26 14.92 -22.37
C ASP A 101 -5.96 15.23 -21.63
N TYR A 102 -4.82 14.87 -22.22
CA TYR A 102 -3.50 15.19 -21.68
C TYR A 102 -2.53 15.68 -22.75
N ASP A 103 -1.63 16.59 -22.38
CA ASP A 103 -0.43 16.88 -23.17
C ASP A 103 0.69 15.88 -22.84
N HIS A 104 0.80 15.57 -21.55
CA HIS A 104 1.75 14.61 -20.99
C HIS A 104 1.06 13.64 -20.04
N LEU A 105 1.34 12.35 -20.20
CA LEU A 105 0.86 11.28 -19.33
C LEU A 105 2.03 10.68 -18.56
N VAL A 106 1.90 10.59 -17.24
CA VAL A 106 2.86 9.94 -16.36
C VAL A 106 2.22 8.69 -15.77
N VAL A 107 2.74 7.53 -16.12
CA VAL A 107 2.24 6.23 -15.63
C VAL A 107 3.09 5.78 -14.45
N ALA A 108 2.54 5.90 -13.23
CA ALA A 108 3.19 5.57 -11.97
C ALA A 108 2.30 4.69 -11.06
N VAL A 109 1.51 3.81 -11.67
CA VAL A 109 0.54 2.92 -11.00
C VAL A 109 1.18 1.80 -10.16
N GLY A 110 2.48 1.56 -10.35
CA GLY A 110 3.21 0.50 -9.66
C GLY A 110 2.96 -0.88 -10.26
N ALA A 111 2.99 -1.90 -9.41
CA ALA A 111 2.84 -3.30 -9.78
C ALA A 111 2.07 -4.04 -8.68
N GLN A 112 1.45 -5.16 -9.05
CA GLN A 112 0.69 -6.04 -8.15
C GLN A 112 1.53 -7.24 -7.68
N PRO A 113 1.19 -7.87 -6.55
CA PRO A 113 1.76 -9.17 -6.17
C PRO A 113 1.58 -10.19 -7.28
N ASN A 114 2.60 -11.02 -7.50
CA ASN A 114 2.55 -12.10 -8.48
C ASN A 114 2.48 -13.44 -7.76
N THR A 115 1.43 -14.22 -8.02
CA THR A 115 1.27 -15.57 -7.46
C THR A 115 1.97 -16.64 -8.28
N PHE A 116 2.52 -16.28 -9.45
CA PHE A 116 3.11 -17.20 -10.41
C PHE A 116 2.16 -18.33 -10.85
N GLY A 117 0.85 -18.11 -10.73
CA GLY A 117 -0.17 -19.12 -11.03
C GLY A 117 -0.21 -20.27 -10.02
N ILE A 118 0.44 -20.16 -8.86
CA ILE A 118 0.43 -21.20 -7.82
C ILE A 118 -0.99 -21.29 -7.23
N PRO A 119 -1.68 -22.44 -7.37
CA PRO A 119 -3.05 -22.57 -6.90
C PRO A 119 -3.17 -22.34 -5.39
N GLY A 120 -4.15 -21.53 -4.99
CA GLY A 120 -4.49 -21.30 -3.59
C GLY A 120 -3.78 -20.12 -2.94
N VAL A 121 -2.73 -19.53 -3.55
CA VAL A 121 -2.03 -18.36 -2.98
C VAL A 121 -3.00 -17.19 -2.77
N ASP A 122 -3.78 -16.81 -3.79
CA ASP A 122 -4.76 -15.73 -3.70
C ASP A 122 -5.89 -15.97 -2.70
N LYS A 123 -6.10 -17.23 -2.29
CA LYS A 123 -7.19 -17.64 -1.38
C LYS A 123 -6.74 -17.80 0.06
N HIS A 124 -5.48 -18.15 0.29
CA HIS A 124 -4.98 -18.61 1.59
C HIS A 124 -3.80 -17.82 2.11
N ALA A 125 -3.07 -17.08 1.26
CA ALA A 125 -1.94 -16.27 1.68
C ALA A 125 -2.36 -14.82 1.90
N HIS A 126 -1.64 -14.14 2.79
CA HIS A 126 -1.69 -12.67 2.89
C HIS A 126 -0.55 -12.09 2.07
N PHE A 127 -0.83 -11.08 1.25
CA PHE A 127 0.22 -10.28 0.61
C PHE A 127 0.80 -9.26 1.59
N MET A 128 1.84 -8.55 1.17
CA MET A 128 2.47 -7.46 1.94
C MET A 128 2.75 -6.27 1.03
N LYS A 129 1.67 -5.68 0.48
CA LYS A 129 1.79 -4.66 -0.57
C LYS A 129 1.07 -3.34 -0.30
N GLU A 130 -0.02 -3.37 0.46
CA GLU A 130 -0.91 -2.23 0.71
C GLU A 130 -1.24 -2.20 2.21
N MET A 131 -1.77 -1.09 2.69
CA MET A 131 -2.10 -0.91 4.11
C MET A 131 -3.12 -1.95 4.61
N GLU A 132 -4.07 -2.32 3.75
CA GLU A 132 -5.10 -3.33 4.02
C GLU A 132 -4.47 -4.70 4.22
N HIS A 133 -3.42 -5.01 3.47
CA HIS A 133 -2.65 -6.25 3.65
C HIS A 133 -1.96 -6.29 5.02
N GLY A 134 -1.30 -5.21 5.43
CA GLY A 134 -0.66 -5.13 6.75
C GLY A 134 -1.67 -5.29 7.90
N ARG A 135 -2.85 -4.68 7.77
CA ARG A 135 -3.96 -4.84 8.72
C ARG A 135 -4.49 -6.27 8.76
N ALA A 136 -4.64 -6.93 7.61
CA ALA A 136 -5.12 -8.31 7.52
C ALA A 136 -4.16 -9.27 8.21
N VAL A 137 -2.85 -9.13 7.96
CA VAL A 137 -1.79 -9.92 8.62
C VAL A 137 -1.83 -9.71 10.13
N ARG A 138 -1.90 -8.46 10.60
CA ARG A 138 -1.98 -8.14 12.03
C ARG A 138 -3.19 -8.79 12.68
N LYS A 139 -4.35 -8.67 12.05
CA LYS A 139 -5.60 -9.24 12.55
C LYS A 139 -5.48 -10.76 12.67
N ASP A 140 -5.06 -11.42 11.59
CA ASP A 140 -4.98 -12.87 11.57
C ASP A 140 -3.93 -13.40 12.56
N LEU A 141 -2.78 -12.73 12.68
CA LEU A 141 -1.76 -13.04 13.70
C LEU A 141 -2.36 -13.04 15.11
N LEU A 142 -3.05 -11.96 15.50
CA LEU A 142 -3.65 -11.83 16.82
C LEU A 142 -4.78 -12.84 17.04
N ASP A 143 -5.64 -13.05 16.04
CA ASP A 143 -6.72 -14.04 16.12
C ASP A 143 -6.17 -15.46 16.33
N LYS A 144 -5.10 -15.83 15.62
CA LYS A 144 -4.48 -17.16 15.77
C LYS A 144 -3.87 -17.37 17.14
N ILE A 145 -3.30 -16.33 17.74
CA ILE A 145 -2.76 -16.37 19.11
C ILE A 145 -3.89 -16.60 20.12
N GLU A 146 -5.00 -15.87 20.01
CA GLU A 146 -6.18 -16.07 20.88
C GLU A 146 -6.78 -17.47 20.72
N MET A 147 -6.90 -17.95 19.48
CA MET A 147 -7.34 -19.32 19.21
C MET A 147 -6.40 -20.36 19.80
N ALA A 148 -5.09 -20.11 19.75
CA ALA A 148 -4.08 -21.00 20.31
C ALA A 148 -4.17 -21.05 21.84
N ASP A 149 -4.47 -19.94 22.52
CA ASP A 149 -4.68 -19.91 23.97
C ASP A 149 -5.89 -20.77 24.38
N VAL A 150 -6.99 -20.66 23.64
CA VAL A 150 -8.17 -21.52 23.85
C VAL A 150 -7.86 -23.00 23.59
N ALA A 151 -7.10 -23.30 22.52
CA ALA A 151 -6.69 -24.67 22.21
C ALA A 151 -5.78 -25.26 23.30
N LEU A 152 -4.88 -24.44 23.85
CA LEU A 152 -4.00 -24.80 24.96
C LEU A 152 -4.82 -25.11 26.23
N ALA A 153 -5.79 -24.27 26.58
CA ALA A 153 -6.70 -24.50 27.70
C ALA A 153 -7.52 -25.80 27.55
N ALA A 154 -7.81 -26.20 26.30
CA ALA A 154 -8.49 -27.45 25.98
C ALA A 154 -7.54 -28.68 25.86
N GLY A 155 -6.24 -28.53 26.12
CA GLY A 155 -5.25 -29.61 26.02
C GLY A 155 -4.94 -30.06 24.58
N LYS A 156 -5.25 -29.24 23.57
CA LYS A 156 -5.10 -29.58 22.14
C LYS A 156 -3.77 -29.09 21.57
N MET A 157 -2.67 -29.69 22.01
CA MET A 157 -1.32 -29.21 21.66
C MET A 157 -1.00 -29.23 20.15
N ASP A 158 -1.55 -30.18 19.38
CA ASP A 158 -1.34 -30.21 17.93
C ASP A 158 -1.99 -29.01 17.22
N GLU A 159 -3.15 -28.56 17.74
CA GLU A 159 -3.84 -27.38 17.22
C GLU A 159 -3.10 -26.10 17.59
N VAL A 160 -2.54 -26.02 18.80
CA VAL A 160 -1.66 -24.90 19.21
C VAL A 160 -0.52 -24.75 18.20
N LYS A 161 0.25 -25.82 17.98
CA LYS A 161 1.38 -25.83 17.02
C LYS A 161 0.96 -25.41 15.63
N ARG A 162 -0.21 -25.86 15.16
CA ARG A 162 -0.74 -25.51 13.85
C ARG A 162 -1.11 -24.02 13.75
N LEU A 163 -1.73 -23.45 14.77
CA LEU A 163 -2.21 -22.07 14.77
C LEU A 163 -1.06 -21.05 14.83
N VAL A 164 0.04 -21.37 15.53
CA VAL A 164 1.21 -20.48 15.66
C VAL A 164 2.36 -20.85 14.72
N HIS A 165 2.08 -21.65 13.68
CA HIS A 165 3.04 -21.94 12.63
C HIS A 165 2.91 -20.95 11.48
N PHE A 166 3.92 -20.08 11.32
CA PHE A 166 3.95 -19.04 10.30
C PHE A 166 4.88 -19.42 9.15
N VAL A 167 4.44 -19.16 7.92
CA VAL A 167 5.24 -19.37 6.71
C VAL A 167 5.36 -18.05 5.97
N VAL A 168 6.59 -17.61 5.73
CA VAL A 168 6.89 -16.41 4.94
C VAL A 168 7.52 -16.83 3.62
N VAL A 169 6.90 -16.47 2.51
CA VAL A 169 7.36 -16.84 1.17
C VAL A 169 8.05 -15.64 0.52
N GLY A 170 9.37 -15.75 0.35
CA GLY A 170 10.21 -14.75 -0.31
C GLY A 170 11.34 -14.24 0.60
N GLY A 171 12.59 -14.45 0.18
CA GLY A 171 13.79 -14.01 0.91
C GLY A 171 14.28 -12.61 0.52
N GLY A 172 13.42 -11.79 -0.11
CA GLY A 172 13.73 -10.39 -0.39
C GLY A 172 13.58 -9.51 0.86
N PRO A 173 13.91 -8.21 0.79
CA PRO A 173 13.89 -7.30 1.94
C PRO A 173 12.57 -7.37 2.72
N THR A 174 11.42 -7.28 2.04
CA THR A 174 10.10 -7.32 2.68
C THR A 174 9.87 -8.60 3.49
N GLY A 175 10.27 -9.76 2.96
CA GLY A 175 10.08 -11.03 3.67
C GLY A 175 11.04 -11.18 4.85
N VAL A 176 12.30 -10.77 4.67
CA VAL A 176 13.31 -10.78 5.73
C VAL A 176 12.94 -9.83 6.87
N GLU A 177 12.54 -8.59 6.55
CA GLU A 177 12.11 -7.61 7.54
C GLU A 177 10.86 -8.07 8.28
N PHE A 178 9.87 -8.65 7.59
CA PHE A 178 8.69 -9.20 8.25
C PHE A 178 9.03 -10.37 9.19
N CYS A 179 9.95 -11.26 8.82
CA CYS A 179 10.45 -12.29 9.73
C CYS A 179 11.12 -11.69 10.97
N GLY A 180 11.90 -10.62 10.81
CA GLY A 180 12.52 -9.90 11.92
C GLY A 180 11.47 -9.28 12.86
N GLU A 181 10.52 -8.54 12.30
CA GLU A 181 9.39 -7.96 13.03
C GLU A 181 8.60 -9.03 13.80
N LEU A 182 8.28 -10.15 13.14
CA LEU A 182 7.56 -11.26 13.78
C LEU A 182 8.38 -11.89 14.91
N SER A 183 9.69 -12.07 14.72
CA SER A 183 10.60 -12.58 15.75
C SER A 183 10.65 -11.65 16.97
N ASP A 184 10.72 -10.34 16.77
CA ASP A 184 10.70 -9.35 17.84
C ASP A 184 9.36 -9.37 18.58
N PHE A 185 8.25 -9.41 17.83
CA PHE A 185 6.91 -9.55 18.40
C PHE A 185 6.78 -10.82 19.26
N ILE A 186 7.28 -11.96 18.79
CA ILE A 186 7.22 -13.23 19.52
C ILE A 186 8.06 -13.16 20.81
N SER A 187 9.31 -12.74 20.68
CA SER A 187 10.29 -12.75 21.79
C SER A 187 9.99 -11.73 22.89
N GLN A 188 9.33 -10.62 22.55
CA GLN A 188 9.05 -9.53 23.49
C GLN A 188 7.58 -9.51 23.91
N ASP A 189 6.67 -9.36 22.96
CA ASP A 189 5.27 -9.05 23.21
C ASP A 189 4.41 -10.29 23.46
N LEU A 190 4.57 -11.32 22.63
CA LEU A 190 3.87 -12.59 22.81
C LEU A 190 4.36 -13.26 24.08
N LYS A 191 5.68 -13.37 24.28
CA LYS A 191 6.27 -13.97 25.49
C LYS A 191 5.79 -13.32 26.80
N ARG A 192 5.61 -12.00 26.80
CA ARG A 192 5.09 -11.26 27.96
C ARG A 192 3.61 -11.54 28.23
N ARG A 193 2.80 -11.70 27.19
CA ARG A 193 1.32 -11.80 27.31
C ARG A 193 0.80 -13.24 27.33
N TYR A 194 1.44 -14.13 26.59
CA TYR A 194 1.09 -15.55 26.41
C TYR A 194 2.35 -16.44 26.53
N PRO A 195 3.02 -16.47 27.70
CA PRO A 195 4.30 -17.16 27.85
C PRO A 195 4.24 -18.64 27.46
N LYS A 196 3.13 -19.33 27.76
CA LYS A 196 2.94 -20.76 27.45
C LYS A 196 2.75 -21.07 25.96
N ILE A 197 2.48 -20.05 25.14
CA ILE A 197 2.35 -20.18 23.68
C ILE A 197 3.69 -19.84 23.00
N ALA A 198 4.49 -18.97 23.62
CA ALA A 198 5.76 -18.50 23.07
C ALA A 198 6.94 -19.47 23.26
N ASP A 199 6.80 -20.45 24.17
CA ASP A 199 7.79 -21.50 24.45
C ASP A 199 7.67 -22.70 23.48
#